data_AF-A0A6P6ATQ6-F1
#
_entry.id   AF-A0A6P6ATQ6-F1
#
_cell.length_a   1.000
_cell.length_b   1.000
_cell.length_c   1.000
_cell.angle_alpha   90.00
_cell.angle_beta   90.00
_cell.angle_gamma   90.00
#
_symmetry.space_group_name_H-M   'P 1'
#
loop_
_entity.id
_entity.type
_entity.pdbx_description
1 polymer ?
#
loop_
_entity_poly.entity_id
_entity_poly.type
_entity_poly.pdbx_seq_one_letter_code
_entity_poly.pdbx_strand_id
1 'polypeptide(L)'
;MADQKMKGGTVSIMVLIFLVLSATFHGCFAAIGQVQPPRKRNTVVNGFGSSVFLTVSGNVYPLGYYSVTVGIGNPPKPFQLDIDTGSDLTWVQCDAPCTGCSLPRDQLYKPVKNNFLACKDPICAALHSKAHQCTNPNEKCGFQVDYADHGSVLGAMLSDNFPLRLVNNSLSSPLLAFGCGYRLQSRSPHPPTTAGVLGLGKSKASISSQLSGMRITKNVVGHCLSGQGGFLFLGADFVPKSGMTWTPMLQNSFDKHYSSGPAELLFGGKPTGVKGLDVIFDSGATYTYLTSKVYQTVLNLVRKDLSGKQLQDVKDKALPICWKGAKSFKSVTEARKYFNTFALSFNGASNTHLLLPPEAYLIVTVSTSANLLQRLKTSAVL
;
A
#
# COMPACT_ATOMS: atom_id res chain seq x y z
N MET A 1 43.70 30.85 -71.15
CA MET A 1 43.11 29.93 -72.14
C MET A 1 42.70 28.68 -71.36
N ALA A 2 41.43 28.59 -70.97
CA ALA A 2 40.32 28.11 -71.79
C ALA A 2 40.47 26.60 -72.05
N ASP A 3 39.47 25.73 -71.90
CA ASP A 3 38.11 25.81 -71.38
C ASP A 3 37.59 24.34 -71.38
N GLN A 4 36.52 24.10 -70.64
CA GLN A 4 35.42 23.20 -71.02
C GLN A 4 35.39 21.68 -70.74
N LYS A 5 34.49 21.37 -69.78
CA LYS A 5 33.16 20.70 -69.91
C LYS A 5 33.01 19.18 -69.68
N MET A 6 32.32 18.92 -68.55
CA MET A 6 31.03 18.23 -68.36
C MET A 6 30.69 16.95 -69.14
N LYS A 7 30.27 15.94 -68.38
CA LYS A 7 28.95 15.23 -68.33
C LYS A 7 29.08 14.13 -67.25
N GLY A 8 28.12 13.71 -66.45
CA GLY A 8 26.70 13.95 -66.23
C GLY A 8 26.29 13.03 -65.05
N GLY A 9 25.34 13.44 -64.22
CA GLY A 9 25.09 12.82 -62.91
C GLY A 9 24.13 11.61 -62.90
N THR A 10 23.98 11.02 -61.71
CA THR A 10 22.68 10.58 -61.19
C THR A 10 22.74 10.55 -59.66
N VAL A 11 21.73 11.14 -59.03
CA VAL A 11 21.47 11.14 -57.59
C VAL A 11 20.78 9.84 -57.22
N SER A 12 21.23 9.17 -56.15
CA SER A 12 20.34 8.30 -55.38
C SER A 12 20.73 8.29 -53.91
N ILE A 13 19.74 8.61 -53.10
CA ILE A 13 19.72 8.72 -51.64
C ILE A 13 19.75 7.29 -51.07
N MET A 14 20.74 6.96 -50.24
CA MET A 14 20.71 5.76 -49.40
C MET A 14 20.80 6.17 -47.93
N VAL A 15 19.66 6.01 -47.28
CA VAL A 15 19.39 6.26 -45.87
C VAL A 15 20.17 5.27 -45.00
N LEU A 16 20.87 5.82 -44.01
CA LEU A 16 21.47 5.10 -42.87
C LEU A 16 20.38 4.37 -42.06
N ILE A 17 20.58 3.09 -41.78
CA ILE A 17 19.95 2.41 -40.65
C ILE A 17 21.07 1.79 -39.80
N PHE A 18 21.50 2.53 -38.77
CA PHE A 18 22.24 1.96 -37.65
C PHE A 18 21.23 1.35 -36.67
N LEU A 19 21.24 0.03 -36.56
CA LEU A 19 20.55 -0.72 -35.51
C LEU A 19 21.24 -0.46 -34.16
N VAL A 20 20.78 0.57 -33.45
CA VAL A 20 21.04 0.73 -32.02
C VAL A 20 20.07 -0.20 -31.28
N LEU A 21 20.57 -1.31 -30.75
CA LEU A 21 19.86 -2.09 -29.73
C LEU A 21 19.76 -1.25 -28.46
N SER A 22 18.71 -0.44 -28.35
CA SER A 22 18.26 0.11 -27.09
C SER A 22 17.49 -0.99 -26.35
N ALA A 23 18.06 -1.47 -25.25
CA ALA A 23 17.31 -2.22 -24.26
C ALA A 23 16.26 -1.27 -23.65
N THR A 24 15.04 -1.36 -24.17
CA THR A 24 13.89 -0.64 -23.63
C THR A 24 13.54 -1.24 -22.27
N PHE A 25 13.83 -0.47 -21.22
CA PHE A 25 13.25 -0.72 -19.91
C PHE A 25 11.72 -0.71 -20.06
N HIS A 26 11.12 -1.87 -19.87
CA HIS A 26 9.67 -2.04 -19.76
C HIS A 26 9.20 -1.31 -18.52
N GLY A 27 8.75 -0.07 -18.69
CA GLY A 27 7.86 0.55 -17.72
C GLY A 27 6.59 -0.30 -17.60
N CYS A 28 6.16 -0.58 -16.38
CA CYS A 28 4.84 -1.13 -16.10
C CYS A 28 3.76 -0.15 -16.56
N PHE A 29 3.39 -0.20 -17.83
CA PHE A 29 2.10 0.29 -18.30
C PHE A 29 1.12 -0.87 -18.19
N ALA A 30 0.36 -0.92 -17.09
CA ALA A 30 -0.86 -1.71 -17.07
C ALA A 30 -1.89 -0.96 -17.94
N ALA A 31 -2.06 -1.41 -19.18
CA ALA A 31 -3.22 -1.04 -19.97
C ALA A 31 -4.47 -1.48 -19.21
N ILE A 32 -5.45 -0.57 -19.07
CA ILE A 32 -6.75 -0.81 -18.45
C ILE A 32 -7.52 -1.78 -19.36
N GLY A 33 -7.27 -3.08 -19.18
CA GLY A 33 -8.18 -4.15 -19.53
C GLY A 33 -8.75 -4.70 -18.23
N GLN A 34 -10.06 -4.97 -18.19
CA GLN A 34 -10.68 -5.68 -17.08
C GLN A 34 -9.86 -6.94 -16.77
N VAL A 35 -9.15 -6.95 -15.63
CA VAL A 35 -8.34 -8.10 -15.22
C VAL A 35 -9.32 -9.20 -14.81
N GLN A 36 -9.68 -10.05 -15.77
CA GLN A 36 -10.32 -11.32 -15.48
C GLN A 36 -9.27 -12.28 -14.91
N PRO A 37 -9.60 -13.08 -13.89
CA PRO A 37 -8.67 -14.07 -13.35
C PRO A 37 -8.27 -15.07 -14.45
N PRO A 38 -6.98 -15.43 -14.58
CA PRO A 38 -6.54 -16.39 -15.60
C PRO A 38 -7.19 -17.77 -15.37
N ARG A 39 -7.65 -18.41 -16.46
CA ARG A 39 -8.22 -19.77 -16.45
C ARG A 39 -7.18 -20.81 -16.01
N LYS A 40 -7.61 -21.72 -15.13
CA LYS A 40 -6.82 -22.77 -14.44
C LYS A 40 -5.98 -23.68 -15.35
N ARG A 41 -4.83 -24.11 -14.83
CA ARG A 41 -4.24 -25.44 -15.04
C ARG A 41 -4.01 -26.11 -13.67
N ASN A 42 -4.36 -27.39 -13.57
CA ASN A 42 -4.26 -28.23 -12.37
C ASN A 42 -2.81 -28.66 -12.08
N THR A 43 -2.62 -29.18 -10.85
CA THR A 43 -1.39 -29.67 -10.16
C THR A 43 -0.68 -28.56 -9.37
N VAL A 44 -0.49 -28.63 -8.05
CA VAL A 44 -0.11 -29.74 -7.16
C VAL A 44 -0.92 -29.70 -5.85
N VAL A 45 -1.29 -30.86 -5.30
CA VAL A 45 -1.94 -31.02 -3.99
C VAL A 45 -0.95 -30.61 -2.89
N ASN A 46 -0.94 -29.32 -2.54
CA ASN A 46 -0.51 -28.89 -1.22
C ASN A 46 -1.77 -28.81 -0.36
N GLY A 47 -1.75 -29.29 0.88
CA GLY A 47 -2.91 -29.38 1.77
C GLY A 47 -3.56 -28.05 2.20
N PHE A 48 -3.31 -26.97 1.48
CA PHE A 48 -3.95 -25.66 1.60
C PHE A 48 -4.97 -25.45 0.47
N GLY A 49 -6.00 -24.64 0.72
CA GLY A 49 -6.94 -24.17 -0.30
C GLY A 49 -6.30 -23.21 -1.30
N SER A 50 -7.12 -22.36 -1.93
CA SER A 50 -6.71 -21.40 -2.96
C SER A 50 -6.51 -20.01 -2.36
N SER A 51 -6.41 -18.97 -3.18
CA SER A 51 -6.23 -17.58 -2.74
C SER A 51 -7.54 -16.80 -2.78
N VAL A 52 -7.63 -15.75 -1.98
CA VAL A 52 -8.67 -14.71 -2.06
C VAL A 52 -8.13 -13.58 -2.93
N PHE A 53 -8.97 -13.03 -3.81
CA PHE A 53 -8.66 -11.83 -4.59
C PHE A 53 -9.69 -10.75 -4.27
N LEU A 54 -9.21 -9.55 -3.94
CA LEU A 54 -10.03 -8.41 -3.56
C LEU A 54 -9.66 -7.21 -4.43
N THR A 55 -10.68 -6.61 -5.05
CA THR A 55 -10.51 -5.33 -5.76
C THR A 55 -10.29 -4.23 -4.74
N VAL A 56 -9.27 -3.42 -4.98
CA VAL A 56 -8.92 -2.28 -4.12
C VAL A 56 -9.42 -0.99 -4.75
N SER A 57 -10.05 -0.15 -3.94
CA SER A 57 -10.44 1.21 -4.26
C SER A 57 -9.60 2.19 -3.46
N GLY A 58 -9.36 3.40 -3.97
CA GLY A 58 -8.64 4.44 -3.25
C GLY A 58 -7.52 5.07 -4.06
N ASN A 59 -6.83 6.02 -3.45
CA ASN A 59 -5.65 6.69 -4.00
C ASN A 59 -4.90 7.42 -2.89
N VAL A 60 -3.63 7.76 -3.15
CA VAL A 60 -2.80 8.56 -2.23
C VAL A 60 -3.36 9.98 -2.07
N TYR A 61 -3.94 10.56 -3.13
CA TYR A 61 -4.54 11.89 -3.10
C TYR A 61 -5.74 11.96 -4.05
N PRO A 62 -6.88 12.57 -3.64
CA PRO A 62 -7.09 13.27 -2.37
C PRO A 62 -7.58 12.37 -1.21
N LEU A 63 -7.80 11.07 -1.42
CA LEU A 63 -8.39 10.20 -0.39
C LEU A 63 -7.40 9.88 0.74
N GLY A 64 -6.16 9.53 0.39
CA GLY A 64 -5.12 9.24 1.37
C GLY A 64 -5.10 7.81 1.90
N TYR A 65 -5.93 6.91 1.36
CA TYR A 65 -6.01 5.52 1.81
C TYR A 65 -6.48 4.59 0.68
N TYR A 66 -6.30 3.29 0.90
CA TYR A 66 -6.79 2.22 0.02
C TYR A 66 -7.68 1.28 0.82
N SER A 67 -8.78 0.84 0.21
CA SER A 67 -9.77 0.02 0.89
C SER A 67 -10.25 -1.15 0.04
N VAL A 68 -10.71 -2.20 0.72
CA VAL A 68 -11.42 -3.34 0.12
C VAL A 68 -12.80 -3.49 0.76
N THR A 69 -13.75 -4.07 0.04
CA THR A 69 -15.05 -4.44 0.62
C THR A 69 -15.06 -5.93 0.95
N VAL A 70 -15.33 -6.27 2.21
CA VAL A 70 -15.48 -7.64 2.69
C VAL A 70 -16.89 -7.88 3.22
N GLY A 71 -17.41 -9.08 3.02
CA GLY A 71 -18.69 -9.50 3.60
C GLY A 71 -18.48 -10.05 5.01
N ILE A 72 -19.30 -9.63 5.97
CA ILE A 72 -19.30 -10.15 7.35
C ILE A 72 -20.73 -10.48 7.77
N GLY A 73 -20.92 -11.62 8.43
CA GLY A 73 -22.18 -12.09 8.99
C GLY A 73 -22.95 -13.07 8.11
N ASN A 74 -24.10 -13.50 8.62
CA ASN A 74 -25.06 -14.35 7.92
C ASN A 74 -26.51 -13.86 8.15
N PRO A 75 -27.19 -13.26 7.16
CA PRO A 75 -26.70 -12.99 5.80
C PRO A 75 -25.56 -11.96 5.79
N PRO A 76 -24.63 -12.03 4.82
CA PRO A 76 -23.46 -11.16 4.81
C PRO A 76 -23.81 -9.72 4.47
N LYS A 77 -23.20 -8.80 5.21
CA LYS A 77 -23.23 -7.35 4.94
C LYS A 77 -21.87 -6.86 4.46
N PRO A 78 -21.81 -5.94 3.49
CA PRO A 78 -20.56 -5.40 2.99
C PRO A 78 -20.00 -4.34 3.95
N PHE A 79 -18.70 -4.43 4.24
CA PHE A 79 -17.95 -3.44 5.00
C PHE A 79 -16.72 -3.03 4.21
N GLN A 80 -16.58 -1.74 3.91
CA GLN A 80 -15.38 -1.18 3.29
C GLN A 80 -14.33 -0.94 4.37
N LEU A 81 -13.19 -1.62 4.28
CA LEU A 81 -12.13 -1.59 5.28
C LEU A 81 -10.85 -1.00 4.69
N ASP A 82 -10.21 -0.11 5.44
CA ASP A 82 -8.89 0.44 5.12
C ASP A 82 -7.81 -0.65 5.21
N ILE A 83 -6.89 -0.72 4.26
CA ILE A 83 -5.90 -1.81 4.16
C ILE A 83 -4.66 -1.45 4.96
N ASP A 84 -4.35 -2.22 6.00
CA ASP A 84 -3.28 -1.88 6.92
C ASP A 84 -2.37 -3.09 7.21
N THR A 85 -1.14 -3.06 6.67
CA THR A 85 -0.09 -4.05 6.99
C THR A 85 0.75 -3.65 8.21
N GLY A 86 0.57 -2.44 8.74
CA GLY A 86 1.19 -1.93 9.95
C GLY A 86 0.50 -2.36 11.24
N SER A 87 -0.76 -2.82 11.20
CA SER A 87 -1.47 -3.35 12.35
C SER A 87 -1.99 -4.79 12.18
N ASP A 88 -2.04 -5.52 13.29
CA ASP A 88 -2.43 -6.94 13.31
C ASP A 88 -3.94 -7.17 13.18
N LEU A 89 -4.76 -6.29 13.79
CA LEU A 89 -6.16 -6.57 14.06
C LEU A 89 -7.07 -5.98 12.99
N THR A 90 -7.86 -6.83 12.34
CA THR A 90 -9.04 -6.39 11.58
C THR A 90 -10.16 -6.02 12.55
N TRP A 91 -10.78 -4.86 12.36
CA TRP A 91 -11.91 -4.41 13.17
C TRP A 91 -12.90 -3.58 12.37
N VAL A 92 -14.15 -3.51 12.85
CA VAL A 92 -15.24 -2.73 12.27
C VAL A 92 -15.92 -1.85 13.32
N GLN A 93 -16.49 -0.73 12.87
CA GLN A 93 -17.33 0.14 13.67
C GLN A 93 -18.64 -0.58 14.05
N CYS A 94 -18.97 -0.62 15.34
CA CYS A 94 -20.06 -1.42 15.86
C CYS A 94 -21.22 -0.61 16.44
N ASP A 95 -22.45 -1.12 16.26
CA ASP A 95 -23.67 -0.68 16.97
C ASP A 95 -23.71 -1.29 18.38
N ALA A 96 -22.71 -0.96 19.18
CA ALA A 96 -22.66 -1.19 20.62
C ALA A 96 -22.28 0.18 21.19
N PRO A 97 -23.19 0.89 21.89
CA PRO A 97 -23.23 2.35 21.98
C PRO A 97 -21.94 3.06 21.53
N CYS A 98 -21.86 3.40 20.25
CA CYS A 98 -20.60 3.84 19.68
C CYS A 98 -20.32 5.31 20.00
N THR A 99 -19.10 5.59 20.45
CA THR A 99 -18.57 6.95 20.62
C THR A 99 -17.49 7.19 19.57
N GLY A 100 -17.64 8.23 18.77
CA GLY A 100 -16.67 8.61 17.74
C GLY A 100 -16.78 7.83 16.42
N CYS A 101 -17.80 7.00 16.24
CA CYS A 101 -18.10 6.39 14.93
C CYS A 101 -18.46 7.46 13.90
N SER A 102 -17.97 7.28 12.68
CA SER A 102 -18.23 8.17 11.54
C SER A 102 -19.40 7.71 10.67
N LEU A 103 -19.80 6.44 10.77
CA LEU A 103 -20.86 5.87 9.94
C LEU A 103 -22.26 6.00 10.57
N PRO A 104 -23.31 6.11 9.73
CA PRO A 104 -24.69 5.96 10.16
C PRO A 104 -24.93 4.62 10.88
N ARG A 105 -25.84 4.62 11.87
CA ARG A 105 -26.09 3.47 12.75
C ARG A 105 -26.50 2.19 12.00
N ASP A 106 -27.23 2.31 10.91
CA ASP A 106 -27.68 1.18 10.08
C ASP A 106 -26.54 0.54 9.27
N GLN A 107 -25.44 1.25 9.08
CA GLN A 107 -24.21 0.77 8.42
C GLN A 107 -23.19 0.18 9.41
N LEU A 108 -23.39 0.37 10.72
CA LEU A 108 -22.56 -0.24 11.75
C LEU A 108 -22.78 -1.76 11.84
N TYR A 109 -21.72 -2.49 12.18
CA TYR A 109 -21.84 -3.91 12.47
C TYR A 109 -22.65 -4.13 13.75
N LYS A 110 -23.63 -5.02 13.71
CA LYS A 110 -24.49 -5.34 14.87
C LYS A 110 -24.01 -6.63 15.51
N PRO A 111 -23.32 -6.58 16.66
CA PRO A 111 -22.77 -7.78 17.27
C PRO A 111 -23.86 -8.71 17.81
N VAL A 112 -23.70 -10.01 17.57
CA VAL A 112 -24.53 -11.05 18.16
C VAL A 112 -24.01 -11.37 19.57
N LYS A 113 -24.89 -11.34 20.58
CA LYS A 113 -24.52 -11.43 22.01
C LYS A 113 -23.66 -12.64 22.39
N ASN A 114 -23.79 -13.76 21.67
CA ASN A 114 -23.11 -15.03 22.01
C ASN A 114 -21.83 -15.26 21.20
N ASN A 115 -21.41 -14.30 20.38
CA ASN A 115 -20.27 -14.46 19.47
C ASN A 115 -18.96 -13.87 20.01
N PHE A 116 -18.97 -13.24 21.19
CA PHE A 116 -17.78 -12.64 21.78
C PHE A 116 -16.74 -13.70 22.16
N LEU A 117 -15.47 -13.40 21.93
CA LEU A 117 -14.37 -14.24 22.39
C LEU A 117 -14.20 -14.10 23.90
N ALA A 118 -13.92 -15.23 24.55
CA ALA A 118 -13.45 -15.25 25.92
C ALA A 118 -12.00 -14.73 25.99
N CYS A 119 -11.62 -14.17 27.13
CA CYS A 119 -10.27 -13.66 27.37
C CYS A 119 -9.18 -14.73 27.14
N LYS A 120 -9.41 -15.99 27.54
CA LYS A 120 -8.45 -17.09 27.31
C LYS A 120 -8.41 -17.61 25.87
N ASP A 121 -9.19 -17.04 24.95
CA ASP A 121 -9.14 -17.45 23.55
C ASP A 121 -7.70 -17.26 23.00
N PRO A 122 -7.13 -18.24 22.27
CA PRO A 122 -5.78 -18.11 21.72
C PRO A 122 -5.58 -16.90 20.81
N ILE A 123 -6.61 -16.47 20.08
CA ILE A 123 -6.57 -15.26 19.26
C ILE A 123 -6.52 -14.01 20.14
N CYS A 124 -7.28 -13.99 21.23
CA CYS A 124 -7.21 -12.91 22.21
C CYS A 124 -5.79 -12.78 22.78
N ALA A 125 -5.24 -13.89 23.26
CA ALA A 125 -3.88 -13.93 23.80
C ALA A 125 -2.82 -13.43 22.79
N ALA A 126 -3.00 -13.70 21.49
CA ALA A 126 -2.09 -13.25 20.44
C ALA A 126 -2.10 -11.73 20.18
N LEU A 127 -3.15 -11.01 20.60
CA LEU A 127 -3.19 -9.55 20.52
C LEU A 127 -2.31 -8.89 21.58
N HIS A 128 -2.19 -9.51 22.75
CA HIS A 128 -1.50 -8.94 23.90
C HIS A 128 -0.04 -9.41 23.96
N SER A 129 0.90 -8.47 23.99
CA SER A 129 2.35 -8.74 23.96
C SER A 129 2.96 -9.19 25.31
N LYS A 130 2.18 -9.12 26.39
CA LYS A 130 2.56 -9.57 27.74
C LYS A 130 1.72 -10.79 28.11
N ALA A 131 2.10 -11.50 29.19
CA ALA A 131 1.26 -12.54 29.77
C ALA A 131 -0.17 -12.01 29.94
N HIS A 132 -1.07 -12.42 29.05
CA HIS A 132 -2.44 -11.93 29.01
C HIS A 132 -3.14 -12.44 30.27
N GLN A 133 -3.27 -11.56 31.26
CA GLN A 133 -3.84 -11.89 32.55
C GLN A 133 -5.36 -11.68 32.48
N CYS A 134 -6.07 -12.79 32.33
CA CYS A 134 -7.52 -12.82 32.47
C CYS A 134 -7.88 -12.89 33.95
N THR A 135 -8.61 -11.89 34.46
CA THR A 135 -9.13 -11.93 35.84
C THR A 135 -10.26 -12.95 35.92
N ASN A 136 -11.12 -12.98 34.89
CA ASN A 136 -12.10 -14.03 34.69
C ASN A 136 -11.84 -14.69 33.32
N PRO A 137 -11.57 -16.00 33.25
CA PRO A 137 -11.34 -16.70 31.99
C PRO A 137 -12.41 -16.50 30.92
N ASN A 138 -13.66 -16.27 31.35
CA ASN A 138 -14.84 -16.13 30.49
C ASN A 138 -15.25 -14.67 30.27
N GLU A 139 -14.48 -13.69 30.78
CA GLU A 139 -14.73 -12.29 30.43
C GLU A 139 -14.50 -12.05 28.95
N LYS A 140 -15.19 -11.05 28.40
CA LYS A 140 -15.05 -10.70 26.99
C LYS A 140 -13.62 -10.23 26.72
N CYS A 141 -13.02 -10.74 25.66
CA CYS A 141 -11.73 -10.27 25.18
C CYS A 141 -11.85 -8.82 24.70
N GLY A 142 -11.31 -7.88 25.48
CA GLY A 142 -11.20 -6.47 25.09
C GLY A 142 -9.94 -6.22 24.25
N PHE A 143 -9.99 -5.25 23.35
CA PHE A 143 -8.81 -4.80 22.62
C PHE A 143 -8.71 -3.28 22.60
N GLN A 144 -7.49 -2.79 22.44
CA GLN A 144 -7.20 -1.41 22.09
C GLN A 144 -6.11 -1.41 21.01
N VAL A 145 -6.32 -0.60 19.97
CA VAL A 145 -5.31 -0.29 18.96
C VAL A 145 -5.04 1.20 19.02
N ASP A 146 -3.77 1.57 19.15
CA ASP A 146 -3.30 2.95 19.07
C ASP A 146 -2.44 3.08 17.80
N TYR A 147 -2.83 4.00 16.93
CA TYR A 147 -2.19 4.24 15.63
C TYR A 147 -1.16 5.35 15.71
N ALA A 148 -0.19 5.32 14.81
CA ALA A 148 0.91 6.30 14.76
C ALA A 148 0.43 7.73 14.45
N ASP A 149 -0.73 7.88 13.80
CA ASP A 149 -1.40 9.14 13.52
C ASP A 149 -2.18 9.71 14.72
N HIS A 150 -2.02 9.08 15.89
CA HIS A 150 -2.76 9.37 17.13
C HIS A 150 -4.26 9.04 17.08
N GLY A 151 -4.69 8.25 16.10
CA GLY A 151 -5.97 7.56 16.15
C GLY A 151 -5.96 6.42 17.16
N SER A 152 -7.11 6.10 17.74
CA SER A 152 -7.25 4.90 18.56
C SER A 152 -8.64 4.30 18.46
N VAL A 153 -8.70 2.99 18.65
CA VAL A 153 -9.95 2.23 18.74
C VAL A 153 -9.91 1.32 19.95
N LEU A 154 -10.97 1.36 20.74
CA LEU A 154 -11.24 0.41 21.82
C LEU A 154 -12.50 -0.38 21.50
N GLY A 155 -12.43 -1.68 21.73
CA GLY A 155 -13.52 -2.59 21.41
C GLY A 155 -13.45 -3.93 22.12
N ALA A 156 -14.28 -4.86 21.65
CA ALA A 156 -14.27 -6.26 22.09
C ALA A 156 -14.14 -7.20 20.89
N MET A 157 -13.43 -8.31 21.07
CA MET A 157 -13.27 -9.33 20.04
C MET A 157 -14.51 -10.23 19.96
N LEU A 158 -14.89 -10.57 18.75
CA LEU A 158 -15.95 -11.53 18.45
C LEU A 158 -15.64 -12.31 17.18
N SER A 159 -16.39 -13.37 16.94
CA SER A 159 -16.27 -14.21 15.75
C SER A 159 -17.55 -14.19 14.93
N ASP A 160 -17.43 -14.06 13.61
CA ASP A 160 -18.57 -14.15 12.70
C ASP A 160 -18.14 -14.71 11.33
N ASN A 161 -19.11 -15.05 10.49
CA ASN A 161 -18.87 -15.61 9.17
C ASN A 161 -18.28 -14.56 8.21
N PHE A 162 -17.20 -14.93 7.53
CA PHE A 162 -16.61 -14.16 6.43
C PHE A 162 -16.75 -14.94 5.14
N PRO A 163 -17.82 -14.75 4.34
CA PRO A 163 -17.91 -15.39 3.03
C PRO A 163 -16.84 -14.83 2.08
N LEU A 164 -15.96 -15.72 1.65
CA LEU A 164 -14.82 -15.47 0.77
C LEU A 164 -14.94 -16.37 -0.46
N ARG A 165 -15.02 -15.74 -1.64
CA ARG A 165 -14.88 -16.46 -2.90
C ARG A 165 -13.40 -16.65 -3.20
N LEU A 166 -12.97 -17.90 -3.28
CA LEU A 166 -11.60 -18.25 -3.64
C LEU A 166 -11.44 -18.27 -5.17
N VAL A 167 -10.21 -18.11 -5.63
CA VAL A 167 -9.84 -18.06 -7.06
C VAL A 167 -10.17 -19.37 -7.79
N ASN A 168 -10.13 -20.49 -7.07
CA ASN A 168 -10.57 -21.78 -7.61
C ASN A 168 -12.11 -21.90 -7.77
N ASN A 169 -12.87 -20.83 -7.54
CA ASN A 169 -14.34 -20.73 -7.53
C ASN A 169 -15.06 -21.40 -6.36
N SER A 170 -14.35 -21.96 -5.37
CA SER A 170 -15.01 -22.43 -4.15
C SER A 170 -15.41 -21.24 -3.26
N LEU A 171 -16.57 -21.35 -2.63
CA LEU A 171 -16.99 -20.43 -1.57
C LEU A 171 -16.56 -21.01 -0.23
N SER A 172 -15.84 -20.21 0.56
CA SER A 172 -15.52 -20.52 1.95
C SER A 172 -16.23 -19.49 2.83
N SER A 173 -16.75 -19.88 3.99
CA SER A 173 -17.36 -18.95 4.95
C SER A 173 -16.82 -19.21 6.36
N PRO A 174 -15.50 -19.05 6.57
CA PRO A 174 -14.89 -19.28 7.88
C PRO A 174 -15.46 -18.37 8.95
N LEU A 175 -15.50 -18.89 10.17
CA LEU A 175 -15.75 -18.12 11.37
C LEU A 175 -14.44 -17.45 11.79
N LEU A 176 -14.27 -16.16 11.49
CA LEU A 176 -13.04 -15.42 11.79
C LEU A 176 -13.26 -14.49 12.98
N ALA A 177 -12.24 -14.39 13.83
CA ALA A 177 -12.20 -13.45 14.94
C ALA A 177 -11.74 -12.07 14.47
N PHE A 178 -12.45 -11.02 14.89
CA PHE A 178 -12.17 -9.63 14.55
C PHE A 178 -12.65 -8.69 15.66
N GLY A 179 -12.24 -7.43 15.58
CA GLY A 179 -12.59 -6.41 16.56
C GLY A 179 -13.93 -5.75 16.27
N CYS A 180 -14.77 -5.65 17.29
CA CYS A 180 -15.94 -4.80 17.32
C CYS A 180 -15.60 -3.48 18.03
N GLY A 181 -15.25 -2.45 17.26
CA GLY A 181 -14.82 -1.14 17.75
C GLY A 181 -16.01 -0.25 18.09
N TYR A 182 -16.08 0.24 19.34
CA TYR A 182 -17.18 1.09 19.81
C TYR A 182 -16.72 2.40 20.48
N ARG A 183 -15.42 2.59 20.68
CA ARG A 183 -14.85 3.86 21.12
C ARG A 183 -13.69 4.22 20.20
N LEU A 184 -13.95 5.15 19.30
CA LEU A 184 -12.97 5.64 18.33
C LEU A 184 -12.55 7.05 18.69
N GLN A 185 -11.27 7.33 18.53
CA GLN A 185 -10.70 8.67 18.62
C GLN A 185 -9.84 8.91 17.39
N SER A 186 -9.96 10.09 16.79
CA SER A 186 -9.05 10.53 15.75
C SER A 186 -8.73 12.00 15.95
N ARG A 187 -7.45 12.34 15.77
CA ARG A 187 -6.98 13.73 15.69
C ARG A 187 -6.80 14.19 14.25
N SER A 188 -7.02 13.31 13.28
CA SER A 188 -6.95 13.66 11.86
C SER A 188 -8.13 14.56 11.50
N PRO A 189 -7.91 15.67 10.79
CA PRO A 189 -9.00 16.49 10.26
C PRO A 189 -9.79 15.79 9.14
N HIS A 190 -9.22 14.74 8.53
CA HIS A 190 -9.85 13.95 7.48
C HIS A 190 -9.63 12.46 7.76
N PRO A 191 -10.31 11.87 8.76
CA PRO A 191 -10.20 10.45 9.02
C PRO A 191 -10.78 9.64 7.85
N PRO A 192 -10.28 8.42 7.58
CA PRO A 192 -10.91 7.54 6.61
C PRO A 192 -12.40 7.36 6.92
N THR A 193 -13.23 7.45 5.89
CA THR A 193 -14.69 7.25 6.00
C THR A 193 -15.08 5.78 5.89
N THR A 194 -14.14 4.88 6.16
CA THR A 194 -14.30 3.43 6.06
C THR A 194 -15.08 2.88 7.25
N ALA A 195 -15.61 1.66 7.09
CA ALA A 195 -16.28 0.95 8.17
C ALA A 195 -15.32 0.36 9.22
N GLY A 196 -14.01 0.49 9.01
CA GLY A 196 -12.98 -0.02 9.89
C GLY A 196 -11.69 -0.27 9.14
N VAL A 197 -10.86 -1.16 9.70
CA VAL A 197 -9.52 -1.47 9.20
C VAL A 197 -9.41 -2.98 8.98
N LEU A 198 -8.84 -3.37 7.84
CA LEU A 198 -8.37 -4.71 7.53
C LEU A 198 -6.89 -4.81 7.95
N GLY A 199 -6.66 -5.16 9.21
CA GLY A 199 -5.33 -5.43 9.76
C GLY A 199 -4.74 -6.71 9.17
N LEU A 200 -3.56 -6.58 8.57
CA LEU A 200 -2.84 -7.62 7.82
C LEU A 200 -1.43 -7.85 8.37
N GLY A 201 -1.14 -7.40 9.59
CA GLY A 201 0.09 -7.64 10.33
C GLY A 201 0.43 -9.13 10.51
N LYS A 202 1.60 -9.41 11.09
CA LYS A 202 2.16 -10.77 11.15
C LYS A 202 1.63 -11.61 12.32
N SER A 203 0.83 -11.05 13.23
CA SER A 203 0.32 -11.79 14.39
C SER A 203 -0.68 -12.88 13.98
N LYS A 204 -0.81 -13.89 14.83
CA LYS A 204 -1.83 -14.95 14.72
C LYS A 204 -3.27 -14.42 14.71
N ALA A 205 -3.49 -13.21 15.23
CA ALA A 205 -4.80 -12.57 15.23
C ALA A 205 -5.19 -11.95 13.88
N SER A 206 -4.24 -11.74 12.96
CA SER A 206 -4.53 -11.25 11.61
C SER A 206 -5.42 -12.21 10.83
N ILE A 207 -6.27 -11.66 9.96
CA ILE A 207 -7.17 -12.46 9.11
C ILE A 207 -6.38 -13.41 8.21
N SER A 208 -5.23 -12.97 7.66
CA SER A 208 -4.34 -13.81 6.85
C SER A 208 -3.82 -15.04 7.62
N SER A 209 -3.40 -14.84 8.88
CA SER A 209 -2.91 -15.92 9.73
C SER A 209 -4.03 -16.87 10.17
N GLN A 210 -5.22 -16.36 10.47
CA GLN A 210 -6.39 -17.19 10.78
C GLN A 210 -6.80 -18.08 9.59
N LEU A 211 -6.90 -17.50 8.38
CA LEU A 211 -7.19 -18.25 7.15
C LEU A 211 -6.14 -19.33 6.88
N SER A 212 -4.86 -19.03 7.11
CA SER A 212 -3.79 -20.01 7.00
C SER A 212 -3.86 -21.11 8.07
N GLY A 213 -4.21 -20.77 9.31
CA GLY A 213 -4.42 -21.75 10.38
C GLY A 213 -5.54 -22.75 10.05
N MET A 214 -6.57 -22.27 9.34
CA MET A 214 -7.69 -23.09 8.82
C MET A 214 -7.37 -23.78 7.49
N ARG A 215 -6.14 -23.64 6.96
CA ARG A 215 -5.70 -24.16 5.66
C ARG A 215 -6.53 -23.67 4.46
N ILE A 216 -7.18 -22.50 4.57
CA ILE A 216 -7.99 -21.93 3.47
C ILE A 216 -7.08 -21.28 2.42
N THR A 217 -6.09 -20.52 2.88
CA THR A 217 -5.08 -19.85 2.04
C THR A 217 -3.68 -20.15 2.60
N LYS A 218 -2.61 -20.00 1.81
CA LYS A 218 -1.26 -19.89 2.38
C LYS A 218 -1.13 -18.56 3.12
N ASN A 219 -0.26 -18.49 4.14
CA ASN A 219 0.04 -17.24 4.85
C ASN A 219 0.92 -16.30 4.02
N VAL A 220 0.32 -15.73 2.98
CA VAL A 220 0.93 -14.78 2.05
C VAL A 220 -0.07 -13.66 1.82
N VAL A 221 0.40 -12.42 1.93
CA VAL A 221 -0.35 -11.21 1.60
C VAL A 221 0.40 -10.50 0.49
N GLY A 222 -0.30 -10.04 -0.53
CA GLY A 222 0.29 -9.21 -1.58
C GLY A 222 -0.71 -8.24 -2.17
N HIS A 223 -0.24 -7.05 -2.53
CA HIS A 223 -1.07 -6.01 -3.12
C HIS A 223 -0.36 -5.32 -4.28
N CYS A 224 -1.15 -4.77 -5.20
CA CYS A 224 -0.70 -3.88 -6.25
C CYS A 224 -1.59 -2.64 -6.22
N LEU A 225 -1.02 -1.52 -5.79
CA LEU A 225 -1.73 -0.25 -5.58
C LEU A 225 -1.34 0.74 -6.67
N SER A 226 -2.28 1.57 -7.11
CA SER A 226 -2.12 2.56 -8.16
C SER A 226 -2.88 3.84 -7.81
N GLY A 227 -2.68 4.91 -8.57
CA GLY A 227 -3.44 6.16 -8.38
C GLY A 227 -4.96 6.05 -8.56
N GLN A 228 -5.49 4.88 -8.95
CA GLN A 228 -6.92 4.64 -9.18
C GLN A 228 -7.40 3.32 -8.53
N GLY A 229 -6.78 2.90 -7.43
CA GLY A 229 -7.09 1.65 -6.74
C GLY A 229 -6.12 0.54 -7.13
N GLY A 230 -6.58 -0.71 -7.21
CA GLY A 230 -5.73 -1.84 -7.54
C GLY A 230 -6.30 -3.19 -7.11
N PHE A 231 -5.44 -4.06 -6.57
CA PHE A 231 -5.88 -5.34 -6.01
C PHE A 231 -5.06 -5.77 -4.80
N LEU A 232 -5.67 -6.62 -3.98
CA LEU A 232 -5.10 -7.30 -2.82
C LEU A 232 -5.40 -8.79 -2.95
N PHE A 233 -4.46 -9.65 -2.57
CA PHE A 233 -4.68 -11.08 -2.49
C PHE A 233 -4.16 -11.68 -1.18
N LEU A 234 -4.89 -12.69 -0.69
CA LEU A 234 -4.50 -13.52 0.46
C LEU A 234 -4.29 -14.95 -0.02
N GLY A 235 -3.08 -15.47 0.07
CA GLY A 235 -2.66 -16.74 -0.52
C GLY A 235 -1.56 -16.57 -1.57
N ALA A 236 -1.14 -17.67 -2.19
CA ALA A 236 0.06 -17.70 -3.04
C ALA A 236 -0.21 -17.80 -4.55
N ASP A 237 -1.48 -17.90 -4.98
CA ASP A 237 -1.82 -18.18 -6.40
C ASP A 237 -1.44 -17.01 -7.33
N PHE A 238 -1.35 -15.78 -6.79
CA PHE A 238 -0.97 -14.57 -7.53
C PHE A 238 0.49 -14.15 -7.34
N VAL A 239 1.28 -14.92 -6.60
CA VAL A 239 2.71 -14.64 -6.43
C VAL A 239 3.41 -14.89 -7.78
N PRO A 240 4.06 -13.88 -8.39
CA PRO A 240 4.71 -14.05 -9.68
C PRO A 240 5.80 -15.12 -9.63
N LYS A 241 5.87 -15.96 -10.66
CA LYS A 241 6.91 -17.01 -10.78
C LYS A 241 8.29 -16.46 -11.15
N SER A 242 8.35 -15.26 -11.72
CA SER A 242 9.57 -14.60 -12.20
C SER A 242 9.40 -13.08 -12.14
N GLY A 243 10.51 -12.35 -12.16
CA GLY A 243 10.49 -10.87 -12.16
C GLY A 243 10.25 -10.25 -10.78
N MET A 244 10.32 -11.04 -9.71
CA MET A 244 10.23 -10.57 -8.33
C MET A 244 11.58 -10.70 -7.62
N THR A 245 11.91 -9.69 -6.83
CA THR A 245 13.10 -9.69 -5.98
C THR A 245 12.70 -9.92 -4.54
N TRP A 246 13.45 -10.76 -3.83
CA TRP A 246 13.19 -11.09 -2.44
C TRP A 246 14.23 -10.46 -1.52
N THR A 247 13.78 -10.05 -0.34
CA THR A 247 14.65 -9.67 0.78
C THR A 247 14.12 -10.38 2.04
N PRO A 248 15.00 -10.90 2.92
CA PRO A 248 14.57 -11.44 4.20
C PRO A 248 13.88 -10.37 5.04
N MET A 249 12.83 -10.76 5.76
CA MET A 249 12.27 -9.92 6.81
C MET A 249 13.19 -9.92 8.03
N LEU A 250 13.26 -8.80 8.75
CA LEU A 250 13.95 -8.75 10.03
C LEU A 250 13.27 -9.69 11.02
N GLN A 251 14.05 -10.62 11.58
CA GLN A 251 13.59 -11.54 12.62
C GLN A 251 13.91 -10.97 13.99
N ASN A 252 13.05 -10.07 14.48
CA ASN A 252 13.05 -9.68 15.89
C ASN A 252 11.75 -10.21 16.53
N SER A 253 11.86 -10.94 17.64
CA SER A 253 10.72 -11.56 18.34
C SER A 253 9.66 -10.56 18.81
N PHE A 254 10.01 -9.27 18.86
CA PHE A 254 9.12 -8.18 19.26
C PHE A 254 8.57 -7.35 18.09
N ASP A 255 9.08 -7.55 16.87
CA ASP A 255 8.63 -6.75 15.73
C ASP A 255 7.41 -7.38 15.04
N LYS A 256 6.27 -6.72 15.25
CA LYS A 256 4.97 -7.09 14.66
C LYS A 256 4.83 -6.65 13.20
N HIS A 257 5.70 -5.77 12.71
CA HIS A 257 5.57 -5.17 11.37
C HIS A 257 6.32 -5.95 10.30
N TYR A 258 5.89 -5.84 9.04
CA TYR A 258 6.71 -6.30 7.92
C TYR A 258 7.89 -5.34 7.74
N SER A 259 9.09 -5.80 8.09
CA SER A 259 10.28 -4.96 8.09
C SER A 259 11.47 -5.67 7.45
N SER A 260 12.38 -4.90 6.85
CA SER A 260 13.63 -5.36 6.23
C SER A 260 14.73 -4.34 6.49
N GLY A 261 15.98 -4.78 6.46
CA GLY A 261 17.15 -3.94 6.72
C GLY A 261 18.38 -4.79 7.08
N PRO A 262 19.54 -4.16 7.30
CA PRO A 262 19.80 -2.74 7.09
C PRO A 262 19.91 -2.38 5.60
N ALA A 263 19.35 -1.24 5.21
CA ALA A 263 19.44 -0.70 3.86
C ALA A 263 20.36 0.55 3.75
N GLU A 264 20.88 0.76 2.55
CA GLU A 264 21.54 2.00 2.12
C GLU A 264 20.65 2.76 1.12
N LEU A 265 20.52 4.07 1.33
CA LEU A 265 19.80 4.95 0.41
C LEU A 265 20.70 5.35 -0.75
N LEU A 266 20.22 5.13 -1.97
CA LEU A 266 20.80 5.58 -3.22
C LEU A 266 19.93 6.68 -3.85
N PHE A 267 20.56 7.61 -4.57
CA PHE A 267 19.89 8.65 -5.34
C PHE A 267 20.54 8.80 -6.71
N GLY A 268 19.75 8.66 -7.78
CA GLY A 268 20.27 8.65 -9.16
C GLY A 268 21.31 7.53 -9.39
N GLY A 269 21.13 6.38 -8.71
CA GLY A 269 22.05 5.25 -8.76
C GLY A 269 23.34 5.39 -7.93
N LYS A 270 23.50 6.47 -7.16
CA LYS A 270 24.71 6.72 -6.36
C LYS A 270 24.44 6.63 -4.85
N PRO A 271 25.38 6.07 -4.06
CA PRO A 271 25.33 6.11 -2.60
C PRO A 271 25.17 7.52 -2.03
N THR A 272 24.28 7.68 -1.05
CA THR A 272 24.07 8.96 -0.37
C THR A 272 24.84 9.09 0.94
N GLY A 273 25.42 7.99 1.43
CA GLY A 273 26.05 7.89 2.76
C GLY A 273 25.07 7.60 3.89
N VAL A 274 23.75 7.60 3.62
CA VAL A 274 22.73 7.15 4.58
C VAL A 274 22.64 5.62 4.53
N LYS A 275 23.07 4.97 5.60
CA LYS A 275 23.16 3.51 5.75
C LYS A 275 22.50 3.07 7.05
N GLY A 276 22.28 1.76 7.20
CA GLY A 276 21.75 1.18 8.44
C GLY A 276 20.26 1.44 8.63
N LEU A 277 19.51 1.59 7.53
CA LEU A 277 18.08 1.86 7.59
C LEU A 277 17.30 0.56 7.78
N ASP A 278 16.57 0.46 8.88
CA ASP A 278 15.49 -0.50 9.02
C ASP A 278 14.20 0.11 8.46
N VAL A 279 13.52 -0.64 7.61
CA VAL A 279 12.41 -0.16 6.78
C VAL A 279 11.17 -0.97 7.12
N ILE A 280 10.08 -0.31 7.47
CA ILE A 280 8.76 -0.91 7.68
C ILE A 280 7.92 -0.72 6.40
N PHE A 281 7.25 -1.79 5.97
CA PHE A 281 6.33 -1.80 4.84
C PHE A 281 4.90 -1.76 5.36
N ASP A 282 4.28 -0.58 5.23
CA ASP A 282 2.97 -0.28 5.79
C ASP A 282 2.04 0.31 4.73
N SER A 283 1.01 -0.44 4.34
CA SER A 283 -0.03 0.04 3.43
C SER A 283 -1.02 1.01 4.09
N GLY A 284 -1.10 1.02 5.43
CA GLY A 284 -1.93 1.95 6.20
C GLY A 284 -1.28 3.33 6.37
N ALA A 285 0.01 3.47 6.03
CA ALA A 285 0.70 4.74 5.97
C ALA A 285 0.54 5.38 4.57
N THR A 286 -0.17 6.51 4.49
CA THR A 286 -0.41 7.23 3.22
C THR A 286 0.88 7.63 2.50
N TYR A 287 1.88 8.11 3.26
CA TYR A 287 3.14 8.63 2.76
C TYR A 287 4.34 7.87 3.35
N THR A 288 5.51 8.05 2.76
CA THR A 288 6.75 7.54 3.36
C THR A 288 7.20 8.45 4.49
N TYR A 289 7.30 7.90 5.71
CA TYR A 289 7.80 8.61 6.88
C TYR A 289 9.28 8.34 7.08
N LEU A 290 10.07 9.41 7.23
CA LEU A 290 11.51 9.35 7.39
C LEU A 290 11.91 9.98 8.71
N THR A 291 12.95 9.45 9.36
CA THR A 291 13.56 10.14 10.50
C THR A 291 14.08 11.51 10.06
N SER A 292 14.09 12.48 10.97
CA SER A 292 14.45 13.87 10.66
C SER A 292 15.76 13.99 9.88
N LYS A 293 16.80 13.24 10.28
CA LYS A 293 18.10 13.23 9.58
C LYS A 293 17.98 12.74 8.13
N VAL A 294 17.30 11.62 7.91
CA VAL A 294 17.12 11.03 6.57
C VAL A 294 16.26 11.94 5.70
N TYR A 295 15.17 12.48 6.25
CA TYR A 295 14.29 13.44 5.58
C TYR A 295 15.07 14.66 5.08
N GLN A 296 15.91 15.27 5.93
CA GLN A 296 16.71 16.44 5.53
C GLN A 296 17.74 16.07 4.44
N THR A 297 18.38 14.91 4.54
CA THR A 297 19.30 14.44 3.49
C THR A 297 18.57 14.25 2.16
N VAL A 298 17.41 13.58 2.16
CA VAL A 298 16.57 13.37 0.97
C VAL A 298 16.16 14.72 0.36
N LEU A 299 15.63 15.64 1.17
CA LEU A 299 15.19 16.95 0.70
C LEU A 299 16.33 17.77 0.09
N ASN A 300 17.52 17.73 0.69
CA ASN A 300 18.70 18.41 0.17
C ASN A 300 19.16 17.81 -1.16
N LEU A 301 19.11 16.48 -1.31
CA LEU A 301 19.42 15.80 -2.57
C LEU A 301 18.46 16.22 -3.68
N VAL A 302 17.15 16.24 -3.40
CA VAL A 302 16.14 16.70 -4.37
C VAL A 302 16.37 18.17 -4.73
N ARG A 303 16.50 19.07 -3.75
CA ARG A 303 16.75 20.50 -4.01
C ARG A 303 18.00 20.74 -4.84
N LYS A 304 19.09 20.02 -4.54
CA LYS A 304 20.33 20.10 -5.31
C LYS A 304 20.12 19.63 -6.75
N ASP A 305 19.41 18.52 -6.93
CA ASP A 305 19.10 17.98 -8.26
C ASP A 305 18.17 18.91 -9.06
N LEU A 306 17.29 19.64 -8.40
CA LEU A 306 16.41 20.62 -9.04
C LEU A 306 17.07 21.97 -9.29
N SER A 307 18.26 22.23 -8.75
CA SER A 307 18.96 23.50 -8.94
C SER A 307 19.28 23.74 -10.42
N GLY A 308 18.95 24.93 -10.92
CA GLY A 308 19.07 25.29 -12.33
C GLY A 308 17.97 24.74 -13.25
N LYS A 309 17.04 23.91 -12.75
CA LYS A 309 15.84 23.49 -13.50
C LYS A 309 14.75 24.58 -13.38
N GLN A 310 13.85 24.64 -14.38
CA GLN A 310 12.74 25.61 -14.40
C GLN A 310 11.57 25.20 -13.47
N LEU A 311 11.89 24.92 -12.20
CA LEU A 311 10.94 24.59 -11.15
C LEU A 311 11.06 25.58 -10.00
N GLN A 312 9.93 25.95 -9.41
CA GLN A 312 9.85 26.86 -8.27
C GLN A 312 9.27 26.14 -7.06
N ASP A 313 9.95 26.22 -5.93
CA ASP A 313 9.44 25.78 -4.63
C ASP A 313 8.21 26.62 -4.25
N VAL A 314 7.13 25.97 -3.85
CA VAL A 314 5.85 26.60 -3.49
C VAL A 314 5.22 25.90 -2.28
N LYS A 315 4.34 26.62 -1.59
CA LYS A 315 3.52 26.05 -0.52
C LYS A 315 2.22 25.48 -1.10
N ASP A 316 1.82 24.30 -0.62
CA ASP A 316 0.52 23.69 -0.87
C ASP A 316 -0.12 23.31 0.47
N LYS A 317 -1.44 23.11 0.48
CA LYS A 317 -2.16 22.64 1.67
C LYS A 317 -2.02 21.13 1.87
N ALA A 318 -1.78 20.38 0.79
CA ALA A 318 -1.72 18.93 0.84
C ALA A 318 -0.44 18.42 1.55
N LEU A 319 0.71 19.03 1.25
CA LEU A 319 2.01 18.60 1.75
C LEU A 319 2.99 19.79 1.79
N PRO A 320 4.00 19.73 2.67
CA PRO A 320 4.85 20.88 2.99
C PRO A 320 5.85 21.24 1.90
N ILE A 321 6.25 20.30 1.03
CA ILE A 321 7.29 20.51 0.01
C ILE A 321 6.70 20.29 -1.37
N CYS A 322 6.58 21.36 -2.16
CA CYS A 322 5.98 21.31 -3.48
C CYS A 322 6.79 22.09 -4.50
N TRP A 323 6.78 21.63 -5.76
CA TRP A 323 7.34 22.36 -6.89
C TRP A 323 6.31 22.57 -7.99
N LYS A 324 6.33 23.77 -8.58
CA LYS A 324 5.58 24.09 -9.80
C LYS A 324 6.54 24.34 -10.97
N GLY A 325 6.15 23.91 -12.16
CA GLY A 325 6.78 24.33 -13.42
C GLY A 325 6.18 25.61 -13.97
N ALA A 326 6.70 26.07 -15.13
CA ALA A 326 6.10 27.17 -15.88
C ALA A 326 4.66 26.84 -16.36
N LYS A 327 4.39 25.56 -16.63
CA LYS A 327 3.06 25.01 -16.90
C LYS A 327 2.68 24.05 -15.76
N SER A 328 1.37 23.91 -15.53
CA SER A 328 0.83 22.92 -14.61
C SER A 328 1.12 21.50 -15.09
N PHE A 329 1.52 20.62 -14.17
CA PHE A 329 1.72 19.20 -14.44
C PHE A 329 0.39 18.46 -14.46
N LYS A 330 0.06 17.78 -15.56
CA LYS A 330 -1.19 16.99 -15.63
C LYS A 330 -1.05 15.63 -14.98
N SER A 331 0.17 15.13 -14.84
CA SER A 331 0.48 13.82 -14.25
C SER A 331 1.90 13.80 -13.72
N VAL A 332 2.19 12.84 -12.84
CA VAL A 332 3.56 12.60 -12.36
C VAL A 332 4.50 12.27 -13.53
N THR A 333 4.00 11.62 -14.59
CA THR A 333 4.75 11.29 -15.80
C THR A 333 5.35 12.53 -16.49
N GLU A 334 4.66 13.68 -16.44
CA GLU A 334 5.21 14.93 -16.99
C GLU A 334 6.31 15.53 -16.10
N ALA A 335 6.19 15.34 -14.78
CA ALA A 335 7.15 15.79 -13.80
C ALA A 335 8.39 14.89 -13.73
N ARG A 336 8.28 13.60 -14.04
CA ARG A 336 9.33 12.59 -13.83
C ARG A 336 10.69 12.98 -14.42
N LYS A 337 10.70 13.67 -15.56
CA LYS A 337 11.94 14.09 -16.26
C LYS A 337 12.80 15.06 -15.44
N TYR A 338 12.23 15.69 -14.41
CA TYR A 338 12.93 16.61 -13.55
C TYR A 338 13.52 15.95 -12.30
N PHE A 339 13.09 14.75 -11.93
CA PHE A 339 13.46 14.15 -10.66
C PHE A 339 14.17 12.81 -10.85
N ASN A 340 15.18 12.55 -10.02
CA ASN A 340 15.94 11.31 -10.04
C ASN A 340 15.29 10.20 -9.22
N THR A 341 15.58 8.95 -9.57
CA THR A 341 15.08 7.77 -8.84
C THR A 341 15.82 7.61 -7.50
N PHE A 342 15.07 7.36 -6.42
CA PHE A 342 15.62 6.85 -5.18
C PHE A 342 15.69 5.32 -5.24
N ALA A 343 16.60 4.72 -4.48
CA ALA A 343 16.56 3.28 -4.24
C ALA A 343 17.01 2.94 -2.84
N LEU A 344 16.45 1.87 -2.29
CA LEU A 344 16.95 1.23 -1.07
C LEU A 344 17.72 -0.02 -1.49
N SER A 345 19.02 -0.05 -1.17
CA SER A 345 19.90 -1.20 -1.38
C SER A 345 19.95 -2.01 -0.10
N PHE A 346 19.38 -3.21 -0.12
CA PHE A 346 19.43 -4.13 1.00
C PHE A 346 20.66 -5.02 0.85
N ASN A 347 21.55 -5.00 1.85
CA ASN A 347 22.76 -5.80 1.84
C ASN A 347 22.41 -7.26 2.18
N GLY A 348 22.69 -8.20 1.26
CA GLY A 348 22.39 -9.62 1.39
C GLY A 348 23.09 -10.46 0.29
N ALA A 349 22.79 -11.76 0.20
CA ALA A 349 23.42 -12.70 -0.75
C ALA A 349 23.23 -12.33 -2.24
N SER A 350 22.23 -11.51 -2.54
CA SER A 350 22.02 -10.84 -3.82
C SER A 350 21.86 -9.35 -3.53
N ASN A 351 22.64 -8.47 -4.16
CA ASN A 351 22.46 -7.02 -4.05
C ASN A 351 21.03 -6.65 -4.53
N THR A 352 20.11 -6.54 -3.58
CA THR A 352 18.68 -6.34 -3.84
C THR A 352 18.36 -4.85 -3.73
N HIS A 353 17.78 -4.30 -4.79
CA HIS A 353 17.38 -2.90 -4.84
C HIS A 353 15.85 -2.77 -4.90
N LEU A 354 15.27 -1.98 -3.99
CA LEU A 354 13.92 -1.46 -4.12
C LEU A 354 14.00 -0.10 -4.80
N LEU A 355 13.54 -0.01 -6.05
CA LEU A 355 13.51 1.24 -6.81
C LEU A 355 12.27 2.05 -6.46
N LEU A 356 12.48 3.34 -6.21
CA LEU A 356 11.46 4.34 -5.95
C LEU A 356 11.56 5.42 -7.04
N PRO A 357 11.00 5.18 -8.24
CA PRO A 357 10.98 6.18 -9.29
C PRO A 357 10.12 7.39 -8.90
N PRO A 358 10.18 8.52 -9.63
CA PRO A 358 9.35 9.70 -9.35
C PRO A 358 7.86 9.38 -9.18
N GLU A 359 7.32 8.43 -9.94
CA GLU A 359 5.94 7.94 -9.83
C GLU A 359 5.59 7.31 -8.48
N ALA A 360 6.59 6.84 -7.72
CA ALA A 360 6.40 6.21 -6.42
C ALA A 360 6.44 7.19 -5.24
N TYR A 361 7.07 8.37 -5.41
CA TYR A 361 7.25 9.33 -4.31
C TYR A 361 6.71 10.74 -4.62
N LEU A 362 6.24 11.00 -5.84
CA LEU A 362 5.57 12.25 -6.18
C LEU A 362 4.07 12.07 -6.27
N ILE A 363 3.34 13.03 -5.71
CA ILE A 363 1.92 13.24 -6.05
C ILE A 363 1.75 14.51 -6.86
N VAL A 364 0.65 14.59 -7.61
CA VAL A 364 0.21 15.83 -8.26
C VAL A 364 -0.99 16.37 -7.52
N THR A 365 -0.84 17.50 -6.83
CA THR A 365 -1.95 18.19 -6.16
C THR A 365 -2.76 18.98 -7.16
N VAL A 366 -4.03 19.28 -6.85
CA VAL A 366 -4.86 20.19 -7.64
C VAL A 366 -5.26 21.36 -6.76
N SER A 367 -4.67 22.54 -6.99
CA SER A 367 -5.04 23.77 -6.31
C SER A 367 -5.97 24.62 -7.18
N THR A 368 -7.23 24.77 -6.75
CA THR A 368 -8.14 25.83 -7.25
C THR A 368 -7.92 27.08 -6.40
N SER A 369 -7.00 27.96 -6.79
CA SER A 369 -6.83 29.24 -6.10
C SER A 369 -8.07 30.12 -6.35
N ALA A 370 -8.86 30.38 -5.32
CA ALA A 370 -10.22 30.92 -5.38
C ALA A 370 -10.37 32.43 -5.75
N ASN A 371 -9.39 33.08 -6.41
CA ASN A 371 -9.50 34.50 -6.76
C ASN A 371 -8.91 34.89 -8.14
N LEU A 372 -8.77 33.94 -9.06
CA LEU A 372 -8.61 34.26 -10.48
C LEU A 372 -9.32 33.17 -11.30
N LEU A 373 -10.12 33.59 -12.27
CA LEU A 373 -10.75 32.75 -13.27
C LEU A 373 -9.83 31.58 -13.71
N GLN A 374 -10.25 30.38 -13.32
CA GLN A 374 -10.04 29.11 -14.03
C GLN A 374 -8.60 28.74 -14.42
N ARG A 375 -7.68 28.61 -13.45
CA ARG A 375 -6.43 27.83 -13.65
C ARG A 375 -6.18 26.85 -12.52
N LEU A 376 -6.39 25.57 -12.80
CA LEU A 376 -5.93 24.43 -12.00
C LEU A 376 -4.39 24.51 -11.94
N LYS A 377 -3.83 24.88 -10.78
CA LYS A 377 -2.39 24.78 -10.54
C LYS A 377 -2.10 23.44 -9.90
N THR A 378 -1.27 22.65 -10.55
CA THR A 378 -0.86 21.35 -10.07
C THR A 378 0.62 21.35 -9.76
N SER A 379 0.99 20.84 -8.58
CA SER A 379 2.38 20.80 -8.09
C SER A 379 2.81 19.35 -7.90
N ALA A 380 4.08 19.04 -8.18
CA ALA A 380 4.70 17.78 -7.80
C ALA A 380 5.23 17.92 -6.36
N VAL A 381 5.01 16.91 -5.54
CA VAL A 381 5.16 17.03 -4.10
C VAL A 381 5.87 15.82 -3.53
N LEU A 382 6.86 16.04 -2.66
CA LEU A 382 7.65 15.02 -1.97
C LEU A 382 7.10 14.75 -0.56
#